data_AF-A0A4V2JAF6-F1
#
_entry.id   AF-A0A4V2JAF6-F1
#
_cell.length_a   1.000
_cell.length_b   1.000
_cell.length_c   1.000
_cell.angle_alpha   90.00
_cell.angle_beta   90.00
_cell.angle_gamma   90.00
#
_symmetry.space_group_name_H-M   'P 1'
#
loop_
_entity.id
_entity.type
_entity.pdbx_description
1 polymer ?
#
loop_
_entity_poly.entity_id
_entity_poly.type
_entity_poly.pdbx_seq_one_letter_code
_entity_poly.pdbx_strand_id
1 'polypeptide(L)'
;MKKNLLLLLGAAVMFFSCQNESTEAEEQAQTRTEAEIAAEEEILSSEIEIAGIDEGDDAIQMNAESEILAQRETKNQGLTFSTASKSTSAECEADIEGFAASLPETVSVFTKLPECIEGGGSFAALDIDDGYLAGLDIPAWCADLEGQLTGGTFSYDVYSSYEDVSGLEQSPGVPLFENPNDFDRINWLLNQNIIGTESKSEEGGIYTFGHLQWAIWEIIEGTGNNCTDDCDFLSCDPIDQWDNDKDNNERLGLELVAAAEASGEGFVPQCGQKIAVILASTTSQSLIITKEVPEKEKECDDCEGDVDKLTMEFDWHYAKRVRIYQKYENTCWGKKVFDKVLQPGEEFTIEGVNHDGSFGKYIYIYIGDCYYTKIKTNCYLNIGPGYEKGVFNVISGTSTHGGELCEYVKPEPTKCYRHWTCYYYYKYCIYGY
;
A
#
# COMPACT_ATOMS: atom_id res chain seq x y z
N MET A 1 -21.33 -70.01 62.51
CA MET A 1 -20.70 -68.84 63.16
C MET A 1 -20.25 -67.86 62.08
N LYS A 2 -20.61 -66.58 62.24
CA LYS A 2 -20.05 -65.32 61.67
C LYS A 2 -19.52 -65.26 60.20
N LYS A 3 -20.34 -64.60 59.37
CA LYS A 3 -20.13 -63.34 58.59
C LYS A 3 -19.03 -63.18 57.50
N ASN A 4 -19.52 -62.59 56.39
CA ASN A 4 -18.92 -61.67 55.38
C ASN A 4 -18.24 -62.31 54.16
N LEU A 5 -18.35 -61.81 52.92
CA LEU A 5 -19.11 -60.73 52.24
C LEU A 5 -18.67 -60.74 50.75
N LEU A 6 -19.61 -60.79 49.78
CA LEU A 6 -19.57 -60.36 48.34
C LEU A 6 -18.40 -60.85 47.42
N LEU A 7 -18.50 -60.96 46.10
CA LEU A 7 -19.32 -60.27 45.10
C LEU A 7 -19.42 -61.10 43.79
N LEU A 8 -20.57 -60.97 43.13
CA LEU A 8 -20.96 -61.50 41.81
C LEU A 8 -20.13 -60.93 40.65
N LEU A 9 -19.95 -61.68 39.55
CA LEU A 9 -20.80 -61.57 38.35
C LEU A 9 -20.36 -62.58 37.27
N GLY A 10 -21.34 -63.26 36.68
CA GLY A 10 -21.16 -64.30 35.68
C GLY A 10 -21.16 -63.76 34.26
N ALA A 11 -20.32 -64.35 33.41
CA ALA A 11 -20.37 -64.22 31.97
C ALA A 11 -21.18 -65.38 31.38
N ALA A 12 -22.23 -65.06 30.64
CA ALA A 12 -23.00 -66.00 29.83
C ALA A 12 -23.14 -65.44 28.40
N VAL A 13 -23.08 -66.38 27.47
CA VAL A 13 -22.85 -66.25 26.04
C VAL A 13 -24.18 -66.14 25.26
N MET A 14 -24.16 -65.47 24.10
CA MET A 14 -24.72 -65.91 22.79
C MET A 14 -25.63 -64.90 22.03
N PHE A 15 -25.14 -64.60 20.80
CA PHE A 15 -25.78 -64.30 19.51
C PHE A 15 -27.03 -63.43 19.43
N PHE A 16 -26.97 -62.37 18.60
CA PHE A 16 -28.03 -62.00 17.65
C PHE A 16 -27.49 -61.19 16.45
N SER A 17 -27.88 -61.66 15.25
CA SER A 17 -28.17 -60.97 13.97
C SER A 17 -27.45 -59.68 13.52
N CYS A 18 -26.90 -59.72 12.30
CA CYS A 18 -26.60 -58.56 11.47
C CYS A 18 -27.87 -57.71 11.21
N GLN A 19 -27.84 -56.44 11.63
CA GLN A 19 -28.63 -55.37 11.02
C GLN A 19 -27.70 -54.23 10.65
N ASN A 20 -27.89 -53.77 9.42
CA ASN A 20 -27.21 -52.66 8.77
C ASN A 20 -27.76 -51.36 9.37
N GLU A 21 -26.92 -50.59 10.06
CA GLU A 21 -27.20 -49.20 10.43
C GLU A 21 -26.13 -48.36 9.72
N SER A 22 -26.36 -48.08 8.43
CA SER A 22 -25.69 -46.99 7.74
C SER A 22 -26.32 -45.70 8.24
N THR A 23 -25.52 -44.87 8.87
CA THR A 23 -25.94 -43.60 9.45
C THR A 23 -26.45 -42.67 8.35
N GLU A 24 -27.63 -42.08 8.54
CA GLU A 24 -28.27 -41.07 7.68
C GLU A 24 -27.32 -39.89 7.31
N ALA A 25 -26.26 -39.68 8.08
CA ALA A 25 -25.21 -38.68 7.81
C ALA A 25 -24.30 -39.04 6.60
N GLU A 26 -24.06 -40.33 6.32
CA GLU A 26 -23.25 -40.76 5.17
C GLU A 26 -24.06 -40.69 3.87
N GLU A 27 -25.35 -41.06 3.91
CA GLU A 27 -26.25 -40.90 2.76
C GLU A 27 -26.49 -39.42 2.42
N GLN A 28 -26.62 -38.53 3.41
CA GLN A 28 -26.76 -37.07 3.19
C GLN A 28 -25.48 -36.41 2.67
N ALA A 29 -24.31 -36.89 3.10
CA ALA A 29 -23.04 -36.41 2.57
C ALA A 29 -22.88 -36.82 1.09
N GLN A 30 -23.20 -38.08 0.78
CA GLN A 30 -23.09 -38.63 -0.56
C GLN A 30 -24.11 -37.99 -1.53
N THR A 31 -25.35 -37.72 -1.09
CA THR A 31 -26.33 -36.97 -1.90
C THR A 31 -25.98 -35.50 -2.10
N ARG A 32 -25.29 -34.85 -1.15
CA ARG A 32 -24.76 -33.49 -1.36
C ARG A 32 -23.64 -33.47 -2.40
N THR A 33 -22.73 -34.42 -2.33
CA THR A 33 -21.63 -34.52 -3.29
C THR A 33 -22.14 -34.86 -4.69
N GLU A 34 -23.13 -35.75 -4.83
CA GLU A 34 -23.77 -36.05 -6.12
C GLU A 34 -24.59 -34.87 -6.67
N ALA A 35 -25.26 -34.10 -5.80
CA ALA A 35 -25.98 -32.90 -6.20
C ALA A 35 -25.04 -31.74 -6.60
N GLU A 36 -23.88 -31.61 -5.95
CA GLU A 36 -22.82 -30.67 -6.34
C GLU A 36 -22.17 -31.08 -7.67
N ILE A 37 -21.86 -32.37 -7.88
CA ILE A 37 -21.32 -32.85 -9.16
C ILE A 37 -22.31 -32.63 -10.31
N ALA A 38 -23.60 -32.84 -10.07
CA ALA A 38 -24.64 -32.57 -11.06
C ALA A 38 -24.81 -31.07 -11.35
N ALA A 39 -24.69 -30.21 -10.33
CA ALA A 39 -24.69 -28.76 -10.51
C ALA A 39 -23.40 -28.26 -11.20
N GLU A 40 -22.24 -28.89 -10.94
CA GLU A 40 -20.97 -28.63 -11.61
C GLU A 40 -21.03 -29.02 -13.10
N GLU A 41 -21.66 -30.16 -13.46
CA GLU A 41 -21.91 -30.50 -14.87
C GLU A 41 -22.93 -29.56 -15.54
N GLU A 42 -23.92 -29.03 -14.80
CA GLU A 42 -24.93 -28.10 -15.31
C GLU A 42 -24.37 -26.67 -15.50
N ILE A 43 -23.47 -26.20 -14.63
CA ILE A 43 -22.74 -24.92 -14.80
C ILE A 43 -21.74 -25.04 -15.95
N LEU A 44 -20.99 -26.15 -16.03
CA LEU A 44 -20.04 -26.39 -17.10
C LEU A 44 -20.74 -26.57 -18.47
N SER A 45 -21.93 -27.19 -18.51
CA SER A 45 -22.70 -27.35 -19.76
C SER A 45 -23.53 -26.13 -20.15
N SER A 46 -23.99 -25.31 -19.21
CA SER A 46 -24.73 -24.07 -19.51
C SER A 46 -23.81 -22.91 -19.94
N GLU A 47 -22.54 -22.89 -19.52
CA GLU A 47 -21.54 -21.95 -20.06
C GLU A 47 -20.98 -22.41 -21.43
N ILE A 48 -21.04 -23.70 -21.76
CA ILE A 48 -20.65 -24.22 -23.08
C ILE A 48 -21.61 -23.76 -24.19
N GLU A 49 -22.90 -23.54 -23.92
CA GLU A 49 -23.83 -23.03 -24.94
C GLU A 49 -23.79 -21.49 -25.14
N ILE A 50 -23.07 -20.74 -24.29
CA ILE A 50 -22.83 -19.29 -24.45
C ILE A 50 -21.37 -18.97 -24.77
N ALA A 51 -20.51 -19.98 -24.93
CA ALA A 51 -19.33 -19.84 -25.76
C ALA A 51 -19.76 -20.08 -27.21
N GLY A 52 -20.24 -19.02 -27.86
CA GLY A 52 -20.17 -18.96 -29.31
C GLY A 52 -18.74 -19.33 -29.69
N ILE A 53 -18.57 -20.57 -30.18
CA ILE A 53 -17.46 -20.91 -31.04
C ILE A 53 -17.62 -19.92 -32.17
N ASP A 54 -16.86 -18.83 -32.10
CA ASP A 54 -16.59 -18.00 -33.25
C ASP A 54 -15.88 -18.95 -34.22
N GLU A 55 -16.66 -19.66 -35.04
CA GLU A 55 -16.22 -20.43 -36.19
C GLU A 55 -15.72 -19.44 -37.26
N GLY A 56 -14.68 -18.69 -36.90
CA GLY A 56 -14.01 -17.71 -37.72
C GLY A 56 -12.54 -17.64 -37.32
N ASP A 57 -11.66 -18.26 -38.12
CA ASP A 57 -10.20 -18.11 -38.24
C ASP A 57 -9.28 -18.01 -36.98
N ASP A 58 -9.80 -18.03 -35.74
CA ASP A 58 -9.07 -17.75 -34.50
C ASP A 58 -9.13 -18.88 -33.44
N ALA A 59 -9.62 -20.07 -33.82
CA ALA A 59 -9.60 -21.25 -32.96
C ALA A 59 -8.16 -21.76 -32.75
N ILE A 60 -7.73 -21.83 -31.49
CA ILE A 60 -6.46 -22.44 -31.09
C ILE A 60 -6.51 -23.95 -31.35
N GLN A 61 -5.51 -24.48 -32.04
CA GLN A 61 -5.38 -25.91 -32.32
C GLN A 61 -4.29 -26.50 -31.42
N MET A 62 -4.48 -27.73 -30.94
CA MET A 62 -3.51 -28.41 -30.08
C MET A 62 -2.82 -29.54 -30.84
N ASN A 63 -1.51 -29.63 -30.71
CA ASN A 63 -0.71 -30.76 -31.18
C ASN A 63 0.18 -31.30 -30.05
N ALA A 64 1.03 -32.30 -30.35
CA ALA A 64 1.93 -32.86 -29.35
C ALA A 64 2.94 -31.84 -28.78
N GLU A 65 3.32 -30.83 -29.56
CA GLU A 65 4.23 -29.76 -29.13
C GLU A 65 3.52 -28.75 -28.22
N SER A 66 2.21 -28.56 -28.39
CA SER A 66 1.39 -27.69 -27.53
C SER A 66 1.41 -28.11 -26.06
N GLU A 67 1.61 -29.40 -25.78
CA GLU A 67 1.66 -29.92 -24.40
C GLU A 67 3.02 -29.75 -23.70
N ILE A 68 4.03 -29.25 -24.41
CA ILE A 68 5.32 -28.92 -23.82
C ILE A 68 5.20 -27.52 -23.21
N LEU A 69 5.49 -27.42 -21.91
CA LEU A 69 5.53 -26.11 -21.23
C LEU A 69 6.66 -25.28 -21.83
N ALA A 70 6.29 -24.17 -22.43
CA ALA A 70 7.22 -23.19 -22.95
C ALA A 70 7.73 -22.29 -21.81
N GLN A 71 8.99 -21.89 -21.92
CA GLN A 71 9.57 -20.84 -21.11
C GLN A 71 9.98 -19.70 -22.03
N ARG A 72 9.91 -18.46 -21.54
CA ARG A 72 10.38 -17.29 -22.27
C ARG A 72 11.85 -17.49 -22.62
N GLU A 73 12.20 -17.35 -23.90
CA GLU A 73 13.59 -17.43 -24.32
C GLU A 73 14.35 -16.22 -23.76
N THR A 74 15.22 -16.46 -22.78
CA THR A 74 16.20 -15.45 -22.39
C THR A 74 17.18 -15.27 -23.55
N LYS A 75 16.98 -14.25 -24.38
CA LYS A 75 17.99 -13.85 -25.37
C LYS A 75 19.24 -13.39 -24.61
N ASN A 76 20.16 -14.33 -24.39
CA ASN A 76 21.58 -14.02 -24.22
C ASN A 76 22.13 -13.51 -25.56
N GLN A 77 21.72 -12.30 -25.97
CA GLN A 77 22.47 -11.52 -26.94
C GLN A 77 23.33 -10.55 -26.16
N GLY A 78 24.60 -10.90 -26.03
CA GLY A 78 25.65 -9.97 -25.68
C GLY A 78 25.67 -8.83 -26.69
N LEU A 79 24.96 -7.75 -26.36
CA LEU A 79 25.23 -6.42 -26.87
C LEU A 79 26.09 -5.76 -25.81
N THR A 80 27.40 -5.66 -26.09
CA THR A 80 28.29 -4.76 -25.39
C THR A 80 27.81 -3.33 -25.64
N PHE A 81 26.95 -2.84 -24.76
CA PHE A 81 26.82 -1.42 -24.55
C PHE A 81 28.00 -0.98 -23.69
N SER A 82 28.72 0.01 -24.20
CA SER A 82 29.69 0.78 -23.43
C SER A 82 29.09 1.11 -22.06
N THR A 83 29.81 0.79 -20.99
CA THR A 83 29.50 1.16 -19.62
C THR A 83 29.46 2.68 -19.47
N ALA A 84 28.33 3.28 -19.80
CA ALA A 84 27.82 4.40 -19.03
C ALA A 84 26.98 3.76 -17.93
N SER A 85 27.51 3.78 -16.72
CA SER A 85 26.78 3.35 -15.53
C SER A 85 25.56 4.25 -15.37
N LYS A 86 24.41 3.81 -15.88
CA LYS A 86 23.13 4.19 -15.28
C LYS A 86 23.01 3.29 -14.07
N SER A 87 23.29 3.88 -12.91
CA SER A 87 22.84 3.36 -11.63
C SER A 87 21.36 3.04 -11.76
N THR A 88 21.02 1.76 -11.62
CA THR A 88 19.68 1.37 -11.19
C THR A 88 19.54 1.77 -9.72
N SER A 89 19.29 3.05 -9.49
CA SER A 89 18.33 3.47 -8.48
C SER A 89 17.08 3.81 -9.28
N ALA A 90 15.96 3.16 -9.00
CA ALA A 90 14.70 3.85 -9.23
C ALA A 90 14.76 5.04 -8.26
N GLU A 91 15.21 6.20 -8.73
CA GLU A 91 15.05 7.45 -7.99
C GLU A 91 13.54 7.66 -7.89
N CYS A 92 13.01 7.53 -6.67
CA CYS A 92 11.67 7.96 -6.38
C CYS A 92 11.62 9.48 -6.62
N GLU A 93 10.55 9.97 -7.26
CA GLU A 93 10.30 11.40 -7.37
C GLU A 93 9.46 11.80 -6.15
N ALA A 94 9.89 12.81 -5.39
CA ALA A 94 9.14 13.29 -4.23
C ALA A 94 7.87 14.05 -4.65
N ASP A 95 6.74 13.74 -4.03
CA ASP A 95 5.46 14.41 -4.33
C ASP A 95 5.08 15.45 -3.27
N ILE A 96 5.79 16.57 -3.29
CA ILE A 96 5.56 17.68 -2.35
C ILE A 96 4.20 18.35 -2.60
N GLU A 97 3.81 18.48 -3.87
CA GLU A 97 2.53 19.10 -4.26
C GLU A 97 1.34 18.20 -3.90
N GLY A 98 1.41 16.90 -4.22
CA GLY A 98 0.39 15.94 -3.83
C GLY A 98 0.29 15.76 -2.33
N PHE A 99 1.43 15.80 -1.62
CA PHE A 99 1.44 15.83 -0.16
C PHE A 99 0.63 17.02 0.39
N ALA A 100 0.94 18.25 -0.04
CA ALA A 100 0.21 19.44 0.42
C ALA A 100 -1.28 19.35 0.10
N ALA A 101 -1.64 18.89 -1.10
CA ALA A 101 -3.05 18.69 -1.50
C ALA A 101 -3.79 17.60 -0.70
N SER A 102 -3.06 16.65 -0.08
CA SER A 102 -3.62 15.60 0.76
C SER A 102 -3.89 16.03 2.20
N LEU A 103 -3.33 17.16 2.63
CA LEU A 103 -3.54 17.68 3.97
C LEU A 103 -4.98 18.17 4.13
N PRO A 104 -5.64 17.89 5.27
CA PRO A 104 -6.93 18.48 5.56
C PRO A 104 -6.77 19.99 5.78
N GLU A 105 -7.80 20.82 5.55
CA GLU A 105 -7.72 22.26 5.87
C GLU A 105 -7.61 22.51 7.39
N THR A 106 -8.27 21.67 8.19
CA THR A 106 -8.26 21.75 9.65
C THR A 106 -8.19 20.36 10.27
N VAL A 107 -7.65 20.26 11.48
CA VAL A 107 -7.56 19.00 12.21
C VAL A 107 -7.85 19.19 13.70
N SER A 108 -8.54 18.21 14.29
CA SER A 108 -8.75 18.12 15.73
C SER A 108 -7.64 17.28 16.36
N VAL A 109 -6.93 17.85 17.33
CA VAL A 109 -5.73 17.26 17.92
C VAL A 109 -5.87 17.24 19.43
N PHE A 110 -5.60 16.09 20.04
CA PHE A 110 -5.40 16.00 21.48
C PHE A 110 -3.93 16.24 21.80
N THR A 111 -3.62 17.38 22.42
CA THR A 111 -2.29 17.73 22.89
C THR A 111 -2.05 17.05 24.23
N LYS A 112 -0.96 16.29 24.34
CA LYS A 112 -0.46 15.84 25.63
C LYS A 112 0.43 16.93 26.22
N LEU A 113 0.49 16.98 27.55
CA LEU A 113 1.52 17.79 28.20
C LEU A 113 2.89 17.28 27.76
N PRO A 114 3.95 18.12 27.78
CA PRO A 114 5.31 17.66 27.55
C PRO A 114 5.60 16.47 28.45
N GLU A 115 5.61 15.27 27.88
CA GLU A 115 5.89 14.03 28.59
C GLU A 115 7.31 13.62 28.25
N CYS A 116 8.08 13.34 29.30
CA CYS A 116 9.41 12.83 29.16
C CYS A 116 9.36 11.37 28.75
N ILE A 117 9.46 11.14 27.44
CA ILE A 117 9.71 9.80 26.90
C ILE A 117 11.15 9.42 27.28
N GLU A 118 11.33 8.28 27.94
CA GLU A 118 12.67 7.75 28.26
C GLU A 118 13.50 7.64 26.96
N GLY A 119 14.59 8.42 26.87
CA GLY A 119 15.44 8.52 25.68
C GLY A 119 15.27 9.81 24.85
N GLY A 120 14.24 10.62 25.12
CA GLY A 120 13.98 11.91 24.47
C GLY A 120 13.57 11.78 23.00
N GLY A 121 12.60 12.58 22.53
CA GLY A 121 12.12 12.46 21.14
C GLY A 121 11.50 13.71 20.53
N SER A 122 10.88 14.57 21.33
CA SER A 122 10.22 15.81 20.89
C SER A 122 9.82 16.68 22.07
N PHE A 123 9.34 17.89 21.80
CA PHE A 123 8.84 18.80 22.83
C PHE A 123 7.46 18.38 23.37
N ALA A 124 6.59 17.89 22.50
CA ALA A 124 5.27 17.39 22.85
C ALA A 124 4.94 16.10 22.08
N ALA A 125 3.83 15.46 22.49
CA ALA A 125 3.23 14.32 21.82
C ALA A 125 1.74 14.61 21.55
N LEU A 126 1.25 14.21 20.38
CA LEU A 126 -0.11 14.48 19.93
C LEU A 126 -0.84 13.20 19.57
N ASP A 127 -2.14 13.16 19.85
CA ASP A 127 -3.04 12.15 19.29
C ASP A 127 -3.99 12.79 18.28
N ILE A 128 -4.09 12.19 17.10
CA ILE A 128 -4.98 12.60 16.02
C ILE A 128 -5.78 11.37 15.61
N ASP A 129 -7.10 11.44 15.77
CA ASP A 129 -7.97 10.26 15.67
C ASP A 129 -8.20 9.78 14.24
N ASP A 130 -8.28 10.69 13.26
CA ASP A 130 -8.71 10.36 11.89
C ASP A 130 -8.04 11.23 10.82
N GLY A 131 -8.08 10.75 9.58
CA GLY A 131 -7.51 11.39 8.40
C GLY A 131 -6.04 11.07 8.15
N TYR A 132 -5.48 11.73 7.14
CA TYR A 132 -4.08 11.51 6.69
C TYR A 132 -3.05 11.78 7.81
N LEU A 133 -3.38 12.67 8.74
CA LEU A 133 -2.53 13.02 9.87
C LEU A 133 -2.69 12.09 11.08
N ALA A 134 -3.62 11.14 11.06
CA ALA A 134 -3.93 10.27 12.19
C ALA A 134 -2.71 9.53 12.76
N GLY A 135 -2.74 9.30 14.06
CA GLY A 135 -1.69 8.62 14.81
C GLY A 135 -1.77 8.90 16.30
N LEU A 136 -1.08 8.07 17.07
CA LEU A 136 -0.91 8.22 18.52
C LEU A 136 0.54 8.59 18.83
N ASP A 137 0.74 9.37 19.87
CA ASP A 137 2.06 9.80 20.34
C ASP A 137 2.92 10.43 19.24
N ILE A 138 2.29 11.20 18.35
CA ILE A 138 2.95 11.88 17.23
C ILE A 138 3.93 12.91 17.81
N PRO A 139 5.24 12.82 17.51
CA PRO A 139 6.22 13.79 17.98
C PRO A 139 5.94 15.19 17.42
N ALA A 140 5.93 16.20 18.29
CA ALA A 140 5.62 17.57 17.93
C ALA A 140 6.60 18.59 18.54
N TRP A 141 6.74 19.71 17.83
CA TRP A 141 7.60 20.84 18.19
C TRP A 141 6.76 22.10 18.30
N CYS A 142 7.06 22.98 19.24
CA CYS A 142 6.47 24.30 19.26
C CYS A 142 6.97 25.13 18.09
N ALA A 143 6.03 25.84 17.46
CA ALA A 143 6.27 26.68 16.30
C ALA A 143 6.17 28.19 16.62
N ASP A 144 5.88 28.54 17.87
CA ASP A 144 5.58 29.90 18.33
C ASP A 144 6.05 30.02 19.80
N LEU A 145 6.45 31.21 20.25
CA LEU A 145 6.91 31.46 21.63
C LEU A 145 5.79 31.96 22.54
N GLU A 146 4.75 32.57 21.97
CA GLU A 146 3.68 33.26 22.69
C GLU A 146 2.49 32.33 23.02
N GLY A 147 2.37 31.22 22.28
CA GLY A 147 1.37 30.19 22.50
C GLY A 147 1.51 29.47 23.84
N GLN A 148 0.40 28.90 24.32
CA GLN A 148 0.41 28.06 25.52
C GLN A 148 0.04 26.62 25.17
N LEU A 149 0.92 25.68 25.50
CA LEU A 149 0.63 24.26 25.39
C LEU A 149 -0.03 23.77 26.68
N THR A 150 -1.26 23.27 26.55
CA THR A 150 -1.99 22.63 27.66
C THR A 150 -2.53 21.29 27.22
N GLY A 151 -2.79 20.39 28.16
CA GLY A 151 -3.43 19.11 27.85
C GLY A 151 -4.90 19.31 27.47
N GLY A 152 -5.31 18.84 26.30
CA GLY A 152 -6.69 19.01 25.83
C GLY A 152 -6.87 18.76 24.34
N THR A 153 -8.10 18.92 23.84
CA THR A 153 -8.39 18.83 22.40
C THR A 153 -8.54 20.24 21.82
N PHE A 154 -7.80 20.51 20.76
CA PHE A 154 -7.79 21.80 20.06
C PHE A 154 -7.97 21.59 18.55
N SER A 155 -8.48 22.61 17.88
CA SER A 155 -8.57 22.65 16.42
C SER A 155 -7.43 23.49 15.87
N TYR A 156 -6.80 23.00 14.81
CA TYR A 156 -5.69 23.64 14.13
C TYR A 156 -6.00 23.85 12.66
N ASP A 157 -5.58 24.98 12.12
CA ASP A 157 -5.45 25.15 10.68
C ASP A 157 -4.16 24.45 10.24
N VAL A 158 -4.21 23.72 9.14
CA VAL A 158 -3.12 22.83 8.72
C VAL A 158 -2.49 23.34 7.44
N TYR A 159 -1.16 23.42 7.44
CA TYR A 159 -0.39 23.83 6.28
C TYR A 159 0.81 22.90 6.09
N SER A 160 1.18 22.67 4.84
CA SER A 160 2.52 22.18 4.51
C SER A 160 3.54 23.28 4.81
N SER A 161 4.74 22.88 5.23
CA SER A 161 5.88 23.79 5.38
C SER A 161 6.36 24.47 4.08
N TYR A 162 5.81 24.07 2.92
CA TYR A 162 6.06 24.71 1.62
C TYR A 162 4.92 25.62 1.15
N GLU A 163 3.86 25.77 1.96
CA GLU A 163 2.81 26.75 1.69
C GLU A 163 3.20 28.16 2.18
N ASP A 164 2.58 29.18 1.60
CA ASP A 164 2.77 30.56 2.02
C ASP A 164 1.98 30.84 3.31
N VAL A 165 2.70 30.87 4.42
CA VAL A 165 2.16 31.19 5.76
C VAL A 165 2.46 32.61 6.21
N SER A 166 3.03 33.48 5.35
CA SER A 166 3.46 34.82 5.77
C SER A 166 2.31 35.78 6.09
N GLY A 167 1.08 35.41 5.69
CA GLY A 167 -0.14 36.18 5.96
C GLY A 167 -0.85 35.78 7.25
N LEU A 168 -0.36 34.77 7.98
CA LEU A 168 -0.96 34.34 9.24
C LEU A 168 -0.62 35.34 10.33
N GLU A 169 -1.63 35.74 11.10
CA GLU A 169 -1.50 36.71 12.18
C GLU A 169 -2.03 36.11 13.48
N GLN A 170 -1.25 36.20 14.56
CA GLN A 170 -1.72 35.84 15.90
C GLN A 170 -2.78 36.84 16.38
N SER A 171 -2.55 38.13 16.09
CA SER A 171 -3.48 39.23 16.34
C SER A 171 -3.28 40.31 15.27
N PRO A 172 -4.22 41.24 15.06
CA PRO A 172 -4.14 42.19 13.95
C PRO A 172 -2.79 42.93 13.87
N GLY A 173 -2.02 42.65 12.82
CA GLY A 173 -0.70 43.24 12.57
C GLY A 173 0.46 42.63 13.39
N VAL A 174 0.24 41.50 14.06
CA VAL A 174 1.27 40.68 14.71
C VAL A 174 1.34 39.36 13.94
N PRO A 175 2.45 39.07 13.24
CA PRO A 175 2.57 37.84 12.48
C PRO A 175 2.49 36.63 13.43
N LEU A 176 2.01 35.50 12.92
CA LEU A 176 2.01 34.25 13.69
C LEU A 176 3.41 33.63 13.76
N PHE A 177 4.24 33.89 12.75
CA PHE A 177 5.64 33.47 12.67
C PHE A 177 6.46 34.66 12.19
N GLU A 178 7.53 35.03 12.87
CA GLU A 178 8.36 36.19 12.51
C GLU A 178 9.15 35.97 11.21
N ASN A 179 9.62 34.75 10.97
CA ASN A 179 10.37 34.33 9.79
C ASN A 179 9.66 33.19 9.04
N PRO A 180 8.49 33.45 8.41
CA PRO A 180 7.66 32.43 7.78
C PRO A 180 8.28 31.77 6.54
N ASN A 181 9.41 32.27 6.05
CA ASN A 181 10.11 31.74 4.87
C ASN A 181 11.23 30.74 5.21
N ASP A 182 11.58 30.56 6.50
CA ASP A 182 12.72 29.73 6.92
C ASP A 182 12.32 28.29 7.32
N PHE A 183 11.10 27.84 6.94
CA PHE A 183 10.64 26.47 7.19
C PHE A 183 11.45 25.40 6.43
N ASP A 184 12.14 25.76 5.35
CA ASP A 184 13.11 24.89 4.66
C ASP A 184 14.29 24.50 5.58
N ARG A 185 14.80 25.44 6.38
CA ARG A 185 15.84 25.21 7.39
C ARG A 185 15.34 24.29 8.50
N ILE A 186 14.08 24.43 8.90
CA ILE A 186 13.42 23.53 9.85
C ILE A 186 13.30 22.12 9.28
N ASN A 187 12.83 21.98 8.03
CA ASN A 187 12.79 20.70 7.33
C ASN A 187 14.17 20.04 7.27
N TRP A 188 15.23 20.82 6.99
CA TRP A 188 16.59 20.30 6.99
C TRP A 188 16.99 19.75 8.36
N LEU A 189 16.77 20.52 9.45
CA LEU A 189 17.10 20.14 10.82
C LEU A 189 16.42 18.83 11.24
N LEU A 190 15.12 18.71 10.97
CA LEU A 190 14.31 17.53 11.35
C LEU A 190 14.74 16.24 10.64
N ASN A 191 15.55 16.34 9.59
CA ASN A 191 16.10 15.21 8.83
C ASN A 191 17.54 14.79 9.24
N GLN A 192 18.16 15.45 10.22
CA GLN A 192 19.57 15.21 10.57
C GLN A 192 19.82 14.14 11.64
N ASN A 193 18.77 13.58 12.27
CA ASN A 193 18.90 12.63 13.39
C ASN A 193 19.82 13.15 14.53
N ILE A 194 19.60 14.40 14.94
CA ILE A 194 20.48 15.14 15.87
C ILE A 194 20.44 14.63 17.32
N ILE A 195 19.26 14.28 17.83
CA ILE A 195 19.06 13.97 19.25
C ILE A 195 19.91 12.74 19.63
N GLY A 196 20.67 12.87 20.72
CA GLY A 196 21.58 11.83 21.21
C GLY A 196 22.96 11.82 20.52
N THR A 197 23.22 12.70 19.56
CA THR A 197 24.54 12.84 18.92
C THR A 197 25.43 13.84 19.66
N GLU A 198 26.75 13.67 19.55
CA GLU A 198 27.74 14.55 20.17
C GLU A 198 27.95 15.83 19.32
N SER A 199 28.06 16.97 19.99
CA SER A 199 28.50 18.22 19.38
C SER A 199 29.92 18.08 18.81
N LYS A 200 30.15 18.71 17.66
CA LYS A 200 31.46 18.75 17.00
C LYS A 200 32.37 19.84 17.56
N SER A 201 31.89 20.68 18.47
CA SER A 201 32.68 21.72 19.12
C SER A 201 33.71 21.15 20.08
N GLU A 202 34.74 21.95 20.40
CA GLU A 202 35.76 21.55 21.37
C GLU A 202 35.22 21.48 22.80
N GLU A 203 34.15 22.22 23.12
CA GLU A 203 33.48 22.15 24.42
C GLU A 203 32.63 20.88 24.60
N GLY A 204 32.25 20.23 23.49
CA GLY A 204 31.47 18.99 23.48
C GLY A 204 30.01 19.20 23.91
N GLY A 205 29.34 18.08 24.26
CA GLY A 205 27.93 18.04 24.67
C GLY A 205 27.12 17.03 23.85
N ILE A 206 25.98 16.59 24.37
CA ILE A 206 25.04 15.70 23.67
C ILE A 206 23.81 16.53 23.33
N TYR A 207 23.42 16.55 22.05
CA TYR A 207 22.18 17.23 21.66
C TYR A 207 20.96 16.50 22.20
N THR A 208 19.95 17.27 22.58
CA THR A 208 18.70 16.81 23.18
C THR A 208 17.52 17.40 22.41
N PHE A 209 16.30 16.97 22.70
CA PHE A 209 15.12 17.59 22.09
C PHE A 209 15.04 19.09 22.41
N GLY A 210 15.46 19.51 23.60
CA GLY A 210 15.46 20.92 23.99
C GLY A 210 16.36 21.77 23.09
N HIS A 211 17.51 21.23 22.66
CA HIS A 211 18.43 21.95 21.79
C HIS A 211 17.80 22.15 20.41
N LEU A 212 17.15 21.11 19.91
CA LEU A 212 16.44 21.16 18.63
C LEU A 212 15.21 22.09 18.70
N GLN A 213 14.41 22.02 19.77
CA GLN A 213 13.28 22.93 19.98
C GLN A 213 13.73 24.40 20.08
N TRP A 214 14.78 24.66 20.83
CA TRP A 214 15.34 26.01 20.95
C TRP A 214 15.82 26.53 19.59
N ALA A 215 16.52 25.70 18.81
CA ALA A 215 16.96 26.07 17.47
C ALA A 215 15.78 26.33 16.50
N ILE A 216 14.68 25.57 16.61
CA ILE A 216 13.46 25.80 15.83
C ILE A 216 12.92 27.21 16.10
N TRP A 217 12.76 27.59 17.37
CA TRP A 217 12.29 28.93 17.74
C TRP A 217 13.24 30.04 17.27
N GLU A 218 14.55 29.87 17.44
CA GLU A 218 15.52 30.89 17.03
C GLU A 218 15.43 31.17 15.50
N ILE A 219 15.11 30.15 14.71
CA ILE A 219 14.96 30.26 13.26
C ILE A 219 13.63 30.95 12.89
N ILE A 220 12.49 30.53 13.45
CA ILE A 220 11.17 31.02 13.01
C ILE A 220 10.65 32.24 13.79
N GLU A 221 11.04 32.41 15.05
CA GLU A 221 10.64 33.53 15.94
C GLU A 221 11.73 34.60 16.10
N GLY A 222 12.90 34.36 15.52
CA GLY A 222 13.98 35.32 15.45
C GLY A 222 14.90 35.38 16.67
N THR A 223 16.06 36.00 16.46
CA THR A 223 17.19 35.94 17.40
C THR A 223 16.93 36.62 18.73
N GLY A 224 17.19 35.89 19.82
CA GLY A 224 17.24 36.44 21.18
C GLY A 224 15.87 36.57 21.86
N ASN A 225 14.82 35.98 21.28
CA ASN A 225 13.48 35.94 21.87
C ASN A 225 13.25 34.67 22.70
N ASN A 226 14.09 33.65 22.53
CA ASN A 226 13.96 32.36 23.19
C ASN A 226 14.14 32.44 24.71
N CYS A 227 13.21 31.83 25.45
CA CYS A 227 13.30 31.65 26.90
C CYS A 227 13.75 32.91 27.68
N THR A 228 13.12 34.05 27.39
CA THR A 228 13.41 35.31 28.07
C THR A 228 13.07 35.28 29.56
N ASP A 229 12.08 34.45 29.95
CA ASP A 229 11.68 34.25 31.34
C ASP A 229 12.14 32.90 31.92
N ASP A 230 11.88 31.77 31.24
CA ASP A 230 12.10 30.40 31.76
C ASP A 230 12.20 29.37 30.60
N CYS A 231 13.18 28.45 30.64
CA CYS A 231 13.37 27.33 29.68
C CYS A 231 13.02 25.96 30.30
N ASP A 232 12.33 25.89 31.43
CA ASP A 232 12.11 24.67 32.23
C ASP A 232 11.58 23.46 31.44
N PHE A 233 10.83 23.70 30.36
CA PHE A 233 10.24 22.64 29.52
C PHE A 233 11.15 22.11 28.41
N LEU A 234 12.38 22.62 28.28
CA LEU A 234 13.38 22.10 27.34
C LEU A 234 14.22 20.96 27.94
N SER A 235 14.10 20.69 29.24
CA SER A 235 14.73 19.55 29.89
C SER A 235 13.68 18.60 30.48
N CYS A 236 14.03 17.32 30.45
CA CYS A 236 13.27 16.27 31.13
C CYS A 236 13.79 15.96 32.53
N ASP A 237 14.92 16.57 32.92
CA ASP A 237 15.52 16.39 34.23
C ASP A 237 15.12 17.56 35.16
N PRO A 238 14.33 17.32 36.22
CA PRO A 238 13.98 18.35 37.19
C PRO A 238 15.16 18.77 38.10
N ILE A 239 16.30 18.09 38.03
CA ILE A 239 17.52 18.37 38.79
C ILE A 239 18.53 19.13 37.92
N ASP A 240 18.64 18.77 36.64
CA ASP A 240 19.40 19.47 35.60
C ASP A 240 18.43 20.19 34.64
N GLN A 241 17.71 21.17 35.19
CA GLN A 241 16.87 22.07 34.41
C GLN A 241 17.71 22.75 33.33
N TRP A 242 17.10 23.01 32.18
CA TRP A 242 17.77 23.65 31.04
C TRP A 242 18.50 24.94 31.43
N ASP A 243 17.91 25.71 32.34
CA ASP A 243 18.45 26.97 32.83
C ASP A 243 19.68 26.82 33.75
N ASN A 244 19.94 25.64 34.32
CA ASN A 244 21.11 25.41 35.16
C ASN A 244 22.43 25.46 34.38
N ASP A 245 22.39 25.19 33.06
CA ASP A 245 23.52 25.28 32.14
C ASP A 245 23.14 26.07 30.88
N LYS A 246 22.40 27.17 31.09
CA LYS A 246 21.82 28.01 30.02
C LYS A 246 22.84 28.40 28.95
N ASP A 247 23.99 28.93 29.36
CA ASP A 247 25.04 29.38 28.43
C ASP A 247 25.51 28.26 27.49
N ASN A 248 25.66 27.03 28.02
CA ASN A 248 26.10 25.88 27.23
C ASN A 248 24.96 25.34 26.34
N ASN A 249 23.73 25.33 26.85
CA ASN A 249 22.56 24.87 26.12
C ASN A 249 22.21 25.82 24.96
N GLU A 250 22.26 27.13 25.17
CA GLU A 250 22.10 28.13 24.11
C GLU A 250 23.20 28.01 23.06
N ARG A 251 24.46 27.79 23.48
CA ARG A 251 25.58 27.54 22.57
C ARG A 251 25.33 26.31 21.68
N LEU A 252 24.87 25.20 22.25
CA LEU A 252 24.51 23.99 21.50
C LEU A 252 23.32 24.23 20.57
N GLY A 253 22.32 25.00 20.99
CA GLY A 253 21.21 25.44 20.12
C GLY A 253 21.70 26.27 18.94
N LEU A 254 22.58 27.24 19.18
CA LEU A 254 23.18 28.09 18.16
C LEU A 254 24.05 27.32 17.16
N GLU A 255 24.68 26.22 17.56
CA GLU A 255 25.37 25.32 16.62
C GLU A 255 24.40 24.70 15.60
N LEU A 256 23.19 24.32 16.05
CA LEU A 256 22.16 23.78 15.16
C LEU A 256 21.60 24.87 14.25
N VAL A 257 21.37 26.08 14.77
CA VAL A 257 20.96 27.25 13.97
C VAL A 257 21.99 27.53 12.89
N ALA A 258 23.27 27.65 13.25
CA ALA A 258 24.35 27.90 12.28
C ALA A 258 24.47 26.78 11.22
N ALA A 259 24.22 25.53 11.60
CA ALA A 259 24.20 24.41 10.65
C ALA A 259 23.03 24.51 9.67
N ALA A 260 21.84 24.85 10.16
CA ALA A 260 20.65 25.08 9.34
C ALA A 260 20.80 26.31 8.44
N GLU A 261 21.45 27.37 8.93
CA GLU A 261 21.81 28.54 8.13
C GLU A 261 22.72 28.17 6.96
N ALA A 262 23.73 27.33 7.22
CA ALA A 262 24.74 26.96 6.24
C ALA A 262 24.26 25.92 5.22
N SER A 263 23.23 25.13 5.52
CA SER A 263 22.85 23.95 4.71
C SER A 263 21.36 23.75 4.48
N GLY A 264 20.49 24.48 5.19
CA GLY A 264 19.05 24.32 5.12
C GLY A 264 18.33 25.21 4.12
N GLU A 265 18.98 26.29 3.63
CA GLU A 265 18.37 27.18 2.64
C GLU A 265 18.06 26.45 1.33
N GLY A 266 16.82 26.54 0.88
CA GLY A 266 16.30 25.85 -0.30
C GLY A 266 16.23 24.33 -0.15
N PHE A 267 16.32 23.79 1.07
CA PHE A 267 16.18 22.35 1.28
C PHE A 267 14.80 21.89 0.80
N VAL A 268 14.77 20.79 0.05
CA VAL A 268 13.55 20.09 -0.39
C VAL A 268 13.70 18.61 -0.05
N PRO A 269 12.86 18.06 0.84
CA PRO A 269 12.97 16.67 1.26
C PRO A 269 12.66 15.73 0.09
N GLN A 270 13.45 14.68 -0.03
CA GLN A 270 13.27 13.59 -0.97
C GLN A 270 12.36 12.50 -0.37
N CYS A 271 11.95 11.51 -1.15
CA CYS A 271 11.07 10.48 -0.63
C CYS A 271 11.71 9.70 0.53
N GLY A 272 10.87 9.36 1.51
CA GLY A 272 11.30 8.79 2.79
C GLY A 272 11.99 9.77 3.74
N GLN A 273 12.32 11.00 3.30
CA GLN A 273 12.68 12.09 4.22
C GLN A 273 11.42 12.71 4.82
N LYS A 274 11.61 13.46 5.90
CA LYS A 274 10.53 14.11 6.63
C LYS A 274 10.20 15.47 6.03
N ILE A 275 8.91 15.78 5.93
CA ILE A 275 8.35 17.10 5.65
C ILE A 275 7.56 17.57 6.86
N ALA A 276 7.74 18.83 7.24
CA ALA A 276 7.03 19.48 8.33
C ALA A 276 5.61 19.84 7.89
N VAL A 277 4.66 19.59 8.79
CA VAL A 277 3.27 20.05 8.74
C VAL A 277 3.09 21.04 9.88
N ILE A 278 2.63 22.23 9.54
CA ILE A 278 2.36 23.33 10.47
C ILE A 278 0.91 23.19 10.93
N LEU A 279 0.74 23.11 12.25
CA LEU A 279 -0.54 23.17 12.94
C LEU A 279 -0.66 24.55 13.55
N ALA A 280 -1.26 25.48 12.81
CA ALA A 280 -1.40 26.88 13.20
C ALA A 280 -2.58 27.07 14.14
N SER A 281 -2.38 27.84 15.20
CA SER A 281 -3.45 28.22 16.14
C SER A 281 -3.20 29.60 16.75
N THR A 282 -4.28 30.35 16.96
CA THR A 282 -4.26 31.63 17.67
C THR A 282 -4.83 31.52 19.09
N THR A 283 -5.27 30.33 19.49
CA THR A 283 -5.92 30.08 20.80
C THR A 283 -5.19 29.05 21.64
N SER A 284 -4.20 28.39 21.06
CA SER A 284 -3.33 27.40 21.69
C SER A 284 -1.95 27.50 21.03
N GLN A 285 -0.97 26.79 21.58
CA GLN A 285 0.36 26.68 20.98
C GLN A 285 0.30 26.21 19.52
N SER A 286 0.87 26.98 18.59
CA SER A 286 1.14 26.52 17.23
C SER A 286 2.25 25.46 17.25
N LEU A 287 2.08 24.40 16.46
CA LEU A 287 2.91 23.20 16.52
C LEU A 287 3.41 22.80 15.13
N ILE A 288 4.51 22.05 15.09
CA ILE A 288 5.04 21.37 13.91
C ILE A 288 5.05 19.87 14.20
N ILE A 289 4.49 19.08 13.28
CA ILE A 289 4.68 17.63 13.22
C ILE A 289 5.41 17.26 11.93
N THR A 290 5.86 16.01 11.81
CA THR A 290 6.49 15.53 10.57
C THR A 290 5.73 14.36 9.97
N LYS A 291 5.65 14.30 8.65
CA LYS A 291 5.27 13.11 7.87
C LYS A 291 6.40 12.76 6.91
N GLU A 292 6.42 11.51 6.45
CA GLU A 292 7.33 11.12 5.37
C GLU A 292 6.82 11.67 4.04
N VAL A 293 7.74 12.14 3.21
CA VAL A 293 7.43 12.60 1.86
C VAL A 293 7.00 11.40 1.02
N PRO A 294 5.79 11.41 0.45
CA PRO A 294 5.34 10.34 -0.42
C PRO A 294 6.12 10.33 -1.74
N GLU A 295 6.26 9.15 -2.32
CA GLU A 295 6.69 9.03 -3.70
C GLU A 295 5.56 9.49 -4.62
N LYS A 296 5.90 10.24 -5.67
CA LYS A 296 4.97 10.59 -6.73
C LYS A 296 4.48 9.33 -7.38
N GLU A 297 3.17 9.12 -7.28
CA GLU A 297 2.52 8.08 -8.03
C GLU A 297 2.83 8.32 -9.51
N LYS A 298 3.54 7.37 -10.13
CA LYS A 298 3.71 7.41 -11.56
C LYS A 298 2.34 7.23 -12.16
N GLU A 299 1.85 8.27 -12.85
CA GLU A 299 0.75 8.07 -13.79
C GLU A 299 1.12 6.86 -14.64
N CYS A 300 0.27 5.85 -14.60
CA CYS A 300 0.51 4.65 -15.37
C CYS A 300 0.59 5.04 -16.85
N ASP A 301 1.73 4.77 -17.49
CA ASP A 301 1.83 4.86 -18.93
C ASP A 301 0.89 3.79 -19.52
N ASP A 302 -0.12 4.24 -20.27
CA ASP A 302 -1.04 3.38 -21.01
C ASP A 302 -0.24 2.24 -21.67
N CYS A 303 -0.70 1.00 -21.51
CA CYS A 303 -0.09 -0.21 -22.06
C CYS A 303 0.49 0.05 -23.48
N GLU A 304 1.82 0.16 -23.59
CA GLU A 304 2.50 0.43 -24.85
C GLU A 304 3.04 -0.87 -25.46
N GLY A 305 2.72 -1.12 -26.73
CA GLY A 305 3.05 -2.38 -27.40
C GLY A 305 2.00 -3.46 -27.14
N ASP A 306 2.42 -4.61 -26.63
CA ASP A 306 1.57 -5.77 -26.31
C ASP A 306 1.79 -6.23 -24.87
N VAL A 307 0.82 -6.94 -24.30
CA VAL A 307 0.95 -7.48 -22.94
C VAL A 307 1.92 -8.66 -22.93
N ASP A 308 2.88 -8.63 -21.99
CA ASP A 308 4.00 -9.57 -21.94
C ASP A 308 4.10 -10.35 -20.63
N LYS A 309 3.46 -9.87 -19.56
CA LYS A 309 3.37 -10.53 -18.25
C LYS A 309 2.05 -10.21 -17.57
N LEU A 310 1.49 -11.22 -16.90
CA LEU A 310 0.33 -11.06 -16.01
C LEU A 310 0.56 -11.83 -14.72
N THR A 311 0.24 -11.18 -13.60
CA THR A 311 0.08 -11.81 -12.29
C THR A 311 -1.40 -11.83 -11.97
N MET A 312 -1.93 -13.02 -11.69
CA MET A 312 -3.34 -13.22 -11.42
C MET A 312 -3.53 -13.99 -10.11
N GLU A 313 -4.64 -13.73 -9.45
CA GLU A 313 -5.15 -14.52 -8.33
C GLU A 313 -6.18 -15.55 -8.83
N PHE A 314 -6.13 -16.76 -8.28
CA PHE A 314 -7.11 -17.82 -8.55
C PHE A 314 -8.16 -17.93 -7.45
N ASP A 315 -9.36 -17.42 -7.71
CA ASP A 315 -10.49 -17.38 -6.76
C ASP A 315 -11.51 -18.50 -7.00
N TRP A 316 -11.05 -19.75 -7.15
CA TRP A 316 -11.95 -20.91 -7.15
C TRP A 316 -12.08 -21.47 -5.74
N HIS A 317 -13.23 -22.07 -5.41
CA HIS A 317 -13.49 -22.62 -4.07
C HIS A 317 -12.58 -23.82 -3.66
N TYR A 318 -11.93 -24.47 -4.62
CA TYR A 318 -11.11 -25.67 -4.42
C TYR A 318 -9.90 -25.64 -5.32
N ALA A 319 -8.87 -26.40 -4.94
CA ALA A 319 -7.69 -26.55 -5.76
C ALA A 319 -8.00 -27.21 -7.10
N LYS A 320 -7.55 -26.62 -8.21
CA LYS A 320 -7.74 -27.17 -9.56
C LYS A 320 -6.46 -27.07 -10.38
N ARG A 321 -6.27 -28.00 -11.30
CA ARG A 321 -5.21 -27.92 -12.30
C ARG A 321 -5.59 -26.87 -13.34
N VAL A 322 -4.79 -25.83 -13.46
CA VAL A 322 -4.95 -24.74 -14.42
C VAL A 322 -3.86 -24.86 -15.48
N ARG A 323 -4.27 -24.85 -16.75
CA ARG A 323 -3.38 -24.80 -17.90
C ARG A 323 -3.70 -23.56 -18.73
N ILE A 324 -2.68 -22.81 -19.08
CA ILE A 324 -2.82 -21.60 -19.89
C ILE A 324 -1.99 -21.75 -21.15
N TYR A 325 -2.61 -21.44 -22.28
CA TYR A 325 -2.02 -21.50 -23.60
C TYR A 325 -2.12 -20.14 -24.26
N GLN A 326 -1.11 -19.77 -25.03
CA GLN A 326 -1.19 -18.69 -26.01
C GLN A 326 -1.12 -19.28 -27.43
N LYS A 327 -1.51 -18.50 -28.43
CA LYS A 327 -1.31 -18.88 -29.84
C LYS A 327 0.17 -18.75 -30.18
N TYR A 328 0.76 -19.78 -30.79
CA TYR A 328 2.12 -19.72 -31.29
C TYR A 328 2.18 -18.78 -32.49
N GLU A 329 3.07 -17.80 -32.40
CA GLU A 329 3.20 -16.68 -33.34
C GLU A 329 3.13 -17.12 -34.80
N ASN A 330 2.29 -16.43 -35.59
CA ASN A 330 2.07 -16.71 -37.02
C ASN A 330 1.53 -18.14 -37.34
N THR A 331 0.94 -18.83 -36.36
CA THR A 331 0.32 -20.15 -36.55
C THR A 331 -1.04 -20.25 -35.86
N CYS A 332 -1.79 -21.34 -36.08
CA CYS A 332 -3.00 -21.67 -35.31
C CYS A 332 -2.73 -22.55 -34.08
N TRP A 333 -1.47 -22.98 -33.86
CA TRP A 333 -1.15 -23.94 -32.81
C TRP A 333 -1.04 -23.26 -31.44
N GLY A 334 -1.47 -23.95 -30.39
CA GLY A 334 -1.32 -23.50 -29.02
C GLY A 334 0.08 -23.78 -28.49
N LYS A 335 0.54 -22.92 -27.58
CA LYS A 335 1.78 -23.08 -26.83
C LYS A 335 1.47 -22.88 -25.36
N LYS A 336 1.71 -23.92 -24.55
CA LYS A 336 1.42 -23.90 -23.12
C LYS A 336 2.43 -23.02 -22.39
N VAL A 337 1.95 -22.02 -21.67
CA VAL A 337 2.76 -21.08 -20.87
C VAL A 337 2.62 -21.31 -19.37
N PHE A 338 1.62 -22.07 -18.95
CA PHE A 338 1.38 -22.40 -17.55
C PHE A 338 0.72 -23.76 -17.39
N ASP A 339 1.12 -24.52 -16.36
CA ASP A 339 0.55 -25.83 -16.00
C ASP A 339 0.84 -26.15 -14.52
N LYS A 340 -0.10 -25.84 -13.63
CA LYS A 340 0.01 -26.13 -12.19
C LYS A 340 -1.35 -26.41 -11.55
N VAL A 341 -1.33 -27.02 -10.36
CA VAL A 341 -2.50 -27.05 -9.48
C VAL A 341 -2.43 -25.82 -8.58
N LEU A 342 -3.45 -24.97 -8.64
CA LEU A 342 -3.54 -23.74 -7.84
C LEU A 342 -4.51 -23.92 -6.68
N GLN A 343 -4.20 -23.32 -5.53
CA GLN A 343 -5.07 -23.22 -4.36
C GLN A 343 -5.98 -21.98 -4.44
N PRO A 344 -7.14 -21.97 -3.75
CA PRO A 344 -7.96 -20.77 -3.59
C PRO A 344 -7.13 -19.59 -3.05
N GLY A 345 -7.20 -18.43 -3.70
CA GLY A 345 -6.44 -17.22 -3.36
C GLY A 345 -4.95 -17.27 -3.74
N GLU A 346 -4.49 -18.30 -4.47
CA GLU A 346 -3.09 -18.38 -4.89
C GLU A 346 -2.82 -17.40 -6.04
N GLU A 347 -1.83 -16.52 -5.84
CA GLU A 347 -1.28 -15.68 -6.89
C GLU A 347 -0.27 -16.45 -7.75
N PHE A 348 -0.36 -16.26 -9.06
CA PHE A 348 0.57 -16.87 -10.01
C PHE A 348 0.87 -15.92 -11.18
N THR A 349 2.07 -16.07 -11.72
CA THR A 349 2.56 -15.25 -12.84
C THR A 349 2.70 -16.10 -14.10
N ILE A 350 2.29 -15.52 -15.23
CA ILE A 350 2.55 -16.03 -16.58
C ILE A 350 3.29 -14.99 -17.41
N GLU A 351 4.06 -15.47 -18.39
CA GLU A 351 4.84 -14.63 -19.30
C GLU A 351 4.61 -15.07 -20.75
N GLY A 352 4.62 -14.09 -21.66
CA GLY A 352 4.49 -14.32 -23.08
C GLY A 352 5.73 -15.00 -23.66
N VAL A 353 5.51 -15.91 -24.61
CA VAL A 353 6.57 -16.72 -25.24
C VAL A 353 6.70 -16.52 -26.76
N ASN A 354 6.11 -15.45 -27.29
CA ASN A 354 6.34 -15.02 -28.68
C ASN A 354 7.74 -14.40 -28.82
N HIS A 355 8.21 -14.18 -30.06
CA HIS A 355 9.57 -13.67 -30.31
C HIS A 355 9.82 -12.26 -29.73
N ASP A 356 8.77 -11.45 -29.65
CA ASP A 356 8.72 -10.13 -29.00
C ASP A 356 8.51 -10.20 -27.48
N GLY A 357 8.22 -11.38 -26.93
CA GLY A 357 7.90 -11.62 -25.53
C GLY A 357 6.42 -11.48 -25.18
N SER A 358 5.53 -11.20 -26.13
CA SER A 358 4.10 -10.99 -25.87
C SER A 358 3.29 -12.30 -25.77
N PHE A 359 2.05 -12.18 -25.26
CA PHE A 359 1.04 -13.23 -25.35
C PHE A 359 0.34 -13.29 -26.73
N GLY A 360 0.48 -12.25 -27.54
CA GLY A 360 -0.38 -12.02 -28.70
C GLY A 360 -1.80 -11.61 -28.29
N LYS A 361 -2.81 -11.97 -29.08
CA LYS A 361 -4.18 -11.44 -28.95
C LYS A 361 -4.98 -12.00 -27.76
N TYR A 362 -4.74 -13.27 -27.41
CA TYR A 362 -5.46 -13.96 -26.35
C TYR A 362 -4.58 -14.96 -25.61
N ILE A 363 -4.85 -15.12 -24.32
CA ILE A 363 -4.53 -16.34 -23.57
C ILE A 363 -5.80 -17.18 -23.40
N TYR A 364 -5.64 -18.50 -23.46
CA TYR A 364 -6.70 -19.49 -23.39
C TYR A 364 -6.49 -20.33 -22.13
N ILE A 365 -7.50 -20.37 -21.27
CA ILE A 365 -7.42 -20.95 -19.94
C ILE A 365 -8.28 -22.21 -19.89
N TYR A 366 -7.68 -23.28 -19.38
CA TYR A 366 -8.30 -24.58 -19.15
C TYR A 366 -8.22 -24.91 -17.66
N ILE A 367 -9.33 -25.38 -17.09
CA ILE A 367 -9.41 -25.86 -15.71
C ILE A 367 -9.77 -27.34 -15.77
N GLY A 368 -8.95 -28.19 -15.13
CA GLY A 368 -9.01 -29.63 -15.40
C GLY A 368 -8.76 -29.87 -16.89
N ASP A 369 -9.53 -30.77 -17.52
CA ASP A 369 -9.47 -31.09 -18.95
C ASP A 369 -10.42 -30.28 -19.84
N CYS A 370 -11.04 -29.24 -19.28
CA CYS A 370 -12.07 -28.44 -19.95
C CYS A 370 -11.56 -27.04 -20.30
N TYR A 371 -11.88 -26.58 -21.49
CA TYR A 371 -11.73 -25.16 -21.83
C TYR A 371 -12.65 -24.35 -20.93
N TYR A 372 -12.10 -23.35 -20.24
CA TYR A 372 -12.85 -22.51 -19.32
C TYR A 372 -13.14 -21.15 -19.94
N THR A 373 -12.10 -20.40 -20.32
CA THR A 373 -12.29 -19.06 -20.89
C THR A 373 -11.06 -18.60 -21.68
N LYS A 374 -11.16 -17.41 -22.28
CA LYS A 374 -10.01 -16.69 -22.86
C LYS A 374 -10.00 -15.24 -22.40
N ILE A 375 -8.81 -14.72 -22.13
CA ILE A 375 -8.59 -13.31 -21.79
C ILE A 375 -7.94 -12.65 -22.99
N LYS A 376 -8.48 -11.50 -23.41
CA LYS A 376 -7.91 -10.71 -24.50
C LYS A 376 -6.72 -9.93 -23.99
N THR A 377 -5.53 -10.27 -24.44
CA THR A 377 -4.27 -9.67 -23.98
C THR A 377 -3.86 -8.52 -24.88
N ASN A 378 -4.67 -7.45 -24.92
CA ASN A 378 -4.35 -6.28 -25.72
C ASN A 378 -4.47 -4.97 -24.94
N CYS A 379 -3.59 -4.03 -25.25
CA CYS A 379 -3.49 -2.75 -24.57
C CYS A 379 -4.73 -1.85 -24.70
N TYR A 380 -5.59 -2.09 -25.70
CA TYR A 380 -6.81 -1.29 -25.91
C TYR A 380 -7.94 -1.53 -24.90
N LEU A 381 -7.94 -2.65 -24.17
CA LEU A 381 -9.01 -3.00 -23.23
C LEU A 381 -8.62 -2.75 -21.76
N ASN A 382 -7.46 -2.13 -21.52
CA ASN A 382 -6.85 -1.88 -20.20
C ASN A 382 -6.92 -3.09 -19.27
N ILE A 383 -6.31 -4.22 -19.66
CA ILE A 383 -6.36 -5.47 -18.88
C ILE A 383 -5.39 -5.51 -17.68
N GLY A 384 -5.26 -4.42 -16.93
CA GLY A 384 -4.42 -4.34 -15.74
C GLY A 384 -5.15 -4.63 -14.43
N PRO A 385 -4.61 -4.16 -13.29
CA PRO A 385 -5.13 -4.45 -11.95
C PRO A 385 -6.64 -4.20 -11.84
N GLY A 386 -7.37 -5.15 -11.25
CA GLY A 386 -8.83 -5.10 -11.11
C GLY A 386 -9.61 -5.64 -12.31
N TYR A 387 -8.94 -6.11 -13.37
CA TYR A 387 -9.62 -6.86 -14.43
C TYR A 387 -10.01 -8.26 -13.97
N GLU A 388 -11.31 -8.55 -13.99
CA GLU A 388 -11.87 -9.85 -13.62
C GLU A 388 -12.38 -10.63 -14.83
N LYS A 389 -12.06 -11.93 -14.88
CA LYS A 389 -12.65 -12.86 -15.84
C LYS A 389 -12.94 -14.22 -15.19
N GLY A 390 -14.19 -14.40 -14.77
CA GLY A 390 -14.59 -15.60 -14.05
C GLY A 390 -13.87 -15.64 -12.70
N VAL A 391 -13.15 -16.72 -12.44
CA VAL A 391 -12.36 -16.94 -11.20
C VAL A 391 -10.93 -16.40 -11.23
N PHE A 392 -10.57 -15.59 -12.24
CA PHE A 392 -9.24 -15.01 -12.35
C PHE A 392 -9.31 -13.50 -12.18
N ASN A 393 -8.51 -12.98 -11.25
CA ASN A 393 -8.39 -11.56 -10.98
C ASN A 393 -6.98 -11.10 -11.35
N VAL A 394 -6.84 -10.07 -12.19
CA VAL A 394 -5.53 -9.51 -12.53
C VAL A 394 -5.06 -8.61 -11.38
N ILE A 395 -3.91 -8.94 -10.81
CA ILE A 395 -3.28 -8.21 -9.71
C ILE A 395 -2.24 -7.23 -10.25
N SER A 396 -1.49 -7.61 -11.28
CA SER A 396 -0.51 -6.76 -11.97
C SER A 396 -0.13 -7.31 -13.34
N GLY A 397 0.57 -6.52 -14.15
CA GLY A 397 1.11 -6.96 -15.43
C GLY A 397 2.05 -5.92 -16.05
N THR A 398 2.70 -6.28 -17.16
CA THR A 398 3.59 -5.37 -17.91
C THR A 398 3.38 -5.46 -19.42
N SER A 399 3.90 -4.47 -20.14
CA SER A 399 3.86 -4.37 -21.61
C SER A 399 5.25 -4.57 -22.23
N THR A 400 5.30 -4.92 -23.52
CA THR A 400 6.55 -5.17 -24.26
C THR A 400 7.42 -3.93 -24.48
N HIS A 401 6.85 -2.72 -24.48
CA HIS A 401 7.61 -1.47 -24.62
C HIS A 401 7.90 -0.76 -23.28
N GLY A 402 7.44 -1.33 -22.17
CA GLY A 402 7.73 -0.85 -20.82
C GLY A 402 6.51 -0.25 -20.12
N GLY A 403 6.49 -0.35 -18.79
CA GLY A 403 5.41 0.13 -17.93
C GLY A 403 4.58 -1.00 -17.33
N GLU A 404 4.05 -0.75 -16.13
CA GLU A 404 3.01 -1.59 -15.53
C GLU A 404 1.68 -1.37 -16.25
N LEU A 405 0.80 -2.36 -16.26
CA LEU A 405 -0.54 -2.18 -16.81
C LEU A 405 -1.38 -1.30 -15.87
N CYS A 406 -2.13 -0.38 -16.46
CA CYS A 406 -3.00 0.51 -15.69
C CYS A 406 -4.22 -0.20 -15.15
N GLU A 407 -4.77 0.31 -14.05
CA GLU A 407 -6.00 -0.23 -13.48
C GLU A 407 -7.10 -0.36 -14.53
N TYR A 408 -7.78 -1.50 -14.50
CA TYR A 408 -8.91 -1.72 -15.37
C TYR A 408 -10.08 -0.86 -14.94
N VAL A 409 -10.31 0.22 -15.69
CA VAL A 409 -11.54 1.00 -15.57
C VAL A 409 -12.64 0.27 -16.32
N LYS A 410 -13.53 -0.38 -15.58
CA LYS A 410 -14.73 -1.00 -16.14
C LYS A 410 -15.51 0.07 -16.92
N PRO A 411 -15.81 -0.14 -18.23
CA PRO A 411 -16.53 0.86 -18.99
C PRO A 411 -17.89 1.10 -18.35
N GLU A 412 -18.14 2.35 -17.96
CA GLU A 412 -19.45 2.83 -17.52
C GLU A 412 -20.52 2.32 -18.50
N PRO A 413 -21.70 1.84 -18.05
CA PRO A 413 -22.75 1.33 -18.91
C PRO A 413 -23.44 2.47 -19.70
N THR A 414 -22.68 3.19 -20.51
CA THR A 414 -23.13 4.25 -21.41
C THR A 414 -22.95 3.81 -22.85
N LYS A 415 -23.67 2.72 -23.20
CA LYS A 415 -24.22 2.38 -24.52
C LYS A 415 -24.74 0.94 -24.43
N CYS A 416 -26.02 0.76 -24.77
CA CYS A 416 -26.73 -0.52 -24.78
C CYS A 416 -25.84 -1.69 -25.21
N TYR A 417 -25.35 -2.46 -24.24
CA TYR A 417 -24.90 -3.82 -24.52
C TYR A 417 -26.17 -4.64 -24.72
N ARG A 418 -26.31 -5.23 -25.90
CA ARG A 418 -27.42 -6.15 -26.21
C ARG A 418 -27.37 -7.29 -25.22
N HIS A 419 -28.25 -7.27 -24.21
CA HIS A 419 -28.43 -8.39 -23.32
C HIS A 419 -29.44 -9.37 -23.91
N TRP A 420 -29.06 -10.65 -23.90
CA TRP A 420 -29.97 -11.74 -24.21
C TRP A 420 -30.74 -12.09 -22.95
N THR A 421 -32.00 -11.64 -22.87
CA THR A 421 -32.92 -12.16 -21.86
C THR A 421 -33.56 -13.43 -22.41
N CYS A 422 -33.01 -14.58 -22.04
CA CYS A 422 -33.55 -15.87 -22.43
C CYS A 422 -34.52 -16.36 -21.35
N TYR A 423 -35.80 -16.52 -21.72
CA TYR A 423 -36.82 -17.06 -20.83
C TYR A 423 -36.82 -18.58 -20.92
N TYR A 424 -36.27 -19.23 -19.88
CA TYR A 424 -36.14 -20.69 -19.74
C TYR A 424 -37.44 -21.45 -20.05
N TYR A 425 -38.60 -20.86 -19.75
CA TYR A 425 -39.89 -21.53 -19.88
C TYR A 425 -40.43 -21.59 -21.32
N TYR A 426 -39.92 -20.78 -22.25
CA TYR A 426 -40.53 -20.63 -23.58
C TYR A 426 -39.59 -20.91 -24.78
N LYS A 427 -38.32 -21.29 -24.56
CA LYS A 427 -37.35 -21.63 -25.62
C LYS A 427 -37.27 -20.61 -26.77
N TYR A 428 -37.32 -19.32 -26.44
CA TYR A 428 -36.89 -18.26 -27.34
C TYR A 428 -36.27 -17.13 -26.53
N CYS A 429 -35.34 -16.40 -27.14
CA CYS A 429 -34.78 -15.20 -26.56
C CYS A 429 -35.31 -13.98 -27.31
N ILE A 430 -35.52 -12.88 -26.59
CA ILE A 430 -36.13 -11.66 -27.13
C ILE A 430 -35.11 -10.53 -27.07
N TYR A 431 -35.10 -9.68 -28.10
CA TYR A 431 -34.36 -8.44 -28.08
C TYR A 431 -34.99 -7.45 -27.07
N GLY A 432 -34.25 -7.14 -26.01
CA GLY A 432 -34.50 -5.97 -25.16
C GLY A 432 -33.51 -4.85 -25.52
N TYR A 433 -34.00 -3.60 -25.55
CA TYR A 433 -33.17 -2.41 -25.69
C TYR A 433 -32.68 -1.90 -24.34
#